data_AF-A0A3C1VDG1-F1
#
_entry.id   AF-A0A3C1VDG1-F1
#
_cell.length_a   1.000
_cell.length_b   1.000
_cell.length_c   1.000
_cell.angle_alpha   90.00
_cell.angle_beta   90.00
_cell.angle_gamma   90.00
#
_symmetry.space_group_name_H-M   'P 1'
#
loop_
_entity.id
_entity.type
_entity.pdbx_description
1 polymer ?
#
loop_
_entity_poly.entity_id
_entity_poly.type
_entity_poly.pdbx_seq_one_letter_code
_entity_poly.pdbx_strand_id
1 'polypeptide(L)'
;MASPNLFLILPFALLLGAMALAPVFAPRWWLRHYATVALGLGAFMAGWYFLVLRDTASLGHVAHEYISFIALVGSLFVVSGGIHIGIKGEATPLVNVIFLLVGAVIANVFGTTGAAMLLIRPWIRMNKYRVTTHHIVFFIFIVANVGGGLTPIGDPPLFLGYLQGVPFW
;
A
#
# COMPACT_ATOMS: atom_id res chain seq x y z
N MET A 1 -12.07 18.89 -25.32
CA MET A 1 -11.33 17.87 -24.54
C MET A 1 -9.93 17.80 -25.13
N ALA A 2 -8.92 18.31 -24.44
CA ALA A 2 -7.55 18.29 -24.94
C ALA A 2 -7.11 16.83 -25.15
N SER A 3 -6.54 16.52 -26.32
CA SER A 3 -6.01 15.20 -26.66
C SER A 3 -5.09 14.69 -25.54
N PRO A 4 -5.15 13.40 -25.16
CA PRO A 4 -4.25 12.83 -24.15
C PRO A 4 -2.82 13.02 -24.64
N ASN A 5 -2.12 14.00 -24.07
CA ASN A 5 -0.78 14.31 -24.49
C ASN A 5 0.11 13.22 -23.86
N LEU A 6 0.54 12.24 -24.65
CA LEU A 6 1.27 11.05 -24.17
C LEU A 6 2.50 11.44 -23.32
N PHE A 7 3.07 12.62 -23.57
CA PHE A 7 4.14 13.21 -22.78
C PHE A 7 3.81 13.41 -21.30
N LEU A 8 2.54 13.62 -20.93
CA LEU A 8 2.12 13.78 -19.53
C LEU A 8 2.07 12.46 -18.77
N ILE A 9 2.09 11.32 -19.46
CA ILE A 9 2.19 10.00 -18.83
C ILE A 9 3.64 9.68 -18.46
N LEU A 10 4.62 10.32 -19.11
CA LEU A 10 6.05 10.01 -18.92
C LEU A 10 6.49 10.12 -17.45
N PRO A 11 6.17 11.17 -16.67
CA PRO A 11 6.60 11.24 -15.27
C PRO A 11 6.04 10.11 -14.42
N PHE A 12 4.81 9.68 -14.69
CA PHE A 12 4.20 8.52 -14.04
C PHE A 12 4.89 7.21 -14.43
N ALA A 13 5.12 6.99 -15.73
CA ALA A 13 5.83 5.81 -16.22
C ALA A 13 7.28 5.74 -15.70
N LEU A 14 7.98 6.88 -15.64
CA LEU A 14 9.31 7.00 -15.05
C LEU A 14 9.29 6.69 -13.56
N LEU A 15 8.29 7.16 -12.81
CA LEU A 15 8.16 6.84 -11.40
C LEU A 15 7.94 5.35 -11.18
N LEU A 16 7.05 4.71 -11.95
CA LEU A 16 6.81 3.27 -11.87
C LEU A 16 8.06 2.46 -12.24
N GLY A 17 8.74 2.84 -13.33
CA GLY A 17 10.00 2.22 -13.75
C GLY A 17 11.09 2.36 -12.68
N ALA A 18 11.21 3.53 -12.06
CA ALA A 18 12.14 3.76 -10.97
C ALA A 18 11.81 2.89 -9.75
N MET A 19 10.54 2.80 -9.35
CA MET A 19 10.10 1.94 -8.24
C MET A 19 10.39 0.46 -8.49
N ALA A 20 10.27 -0.01 -9.73
CA ALA A 20 10.53 -1.41 -10.08
C ALA A 20 12.03 -1.73 -10.22
N LEU A 21 12.79 -0.87 -10.89
CA LEU A 21 14.17 -1.16 -11.31
C LEU A 21 15.21 -0.64 -10.30
N ALA A 22 15.02 0.56 -9.73
CA ALA A 22 16.04 1.17 -8.87
C ALA A 22 16.35 0.40 -7.58
N PRO A 23 15.39 -0.25 -6.89
CA PRO A 23 15.71 -1.11 -5.75
C PRO A 23 16.60 -2.30 -6.11
N VAL A 24 16.48 -2.81 -7.34
CA VAL A 24 17.21 -3.99 -7.82
C VAL A 24 18.62 -3.62 -8.26
N PHE A 25 18.76 -2.55 -9.06
CA PHE A 25 20.06 -2.14 -9.60
C PHE A 25 20.88 -1.26 -8.65
N ALA A 26 20.22 -0.44 -7.82
CA ALA A 26 20.89 0.54 -6.96
C ALA A 26 20.18 0.71 -5.60
N PRO A 27 20.11 -0.36 -4.77
CA PRO A 27 19.31 -0.38 -3.54
C PRO A 27 19.67 0.74 -2.55
N ARG A 28 20.97 0.98 -2.32
CA ARG A 28 21.44 2.00 -1.37
C ARG A 28 21.08 3.42 -1.82
N TRP A 29 21.15 3.68 -3.13
CA TRP A 29 20.79 4.97 -3.70
C TRP A 29 19.27 5.18 -3.61
N TRP A 30 18.49 4.17 -4.00
CA TRP A 30 17.04 4.22 -3.94
C TRP A 30 16.53 4.49 -2.53
N LEU A 31 17.02 3.75 -1.53
CA LEU A 31 16.65 3.96 -0.12
C LEU A 31 16.90 5.39 0.37
N ARG A 32 17.91 6.08 -0.16
CA ARG A 32 18.23 7.47 0.20
C ARG A 32 17.45 8.51 -0.58
N HIS A 33 17.15 8.25 -1.86
CA HIS A 33 16.63 9.25 -2.79
C HIS A 33 15.19 9.00 -3.28
N TYR A 34 14.53 7.91 -2.86
CA TYR A 34 13.17 7.60 -3.32
C TYR A 34 12.20 8.77 -3.12
N ALA A 35 12.26 9.43 -1.95
CA ALA A 35 11.40 10.56 -1.62
C ALA A 35 11.67 11.75 -2.56
N THR A 36 12.94 12.05 -2.84
CA THR A 36 13.32 13.13 -3.75
C THR A 36 12.85 12.86 -5.18
N VAL A 37 12.98 11.62 -5.66
CA VAL A 37 12.53 11.22 -7.00
C VAL A 37 11.01 11.31 -7.10
N ALA A 38 10.28 10.73 -6.15
CA ALA A 38 8.82 10.73 -6.14
C ALA A 38 8.24 12.15 -6.01
N LEU A 39 8.75 12.94 -5.06
CA LEU A 39 8.32 14.33 -4.87
C LEU A 39 8.72 15.22 -6.04
N GLY A 40 9.90 14.99 -6.64
CA GLY A 40 10.36 15.75 -7.80
C GLY A 40 9.47 15.53 -9.02
N LEU A 41 9.16 14.27 -9.35
CA LEU A 41 8.26 13.94 -10.47
C LEU A 41 6.82 14.38 -10.19
N GLY A 42 6.34 14.26 -8.95
CA GLY A 42 5.02 14.74 -8.53
C GLY A 42 4.91 16.26 -8.61
N ALA A 43 5.91 17.00 -8.10
CA ALA A 43 5.95 18.46 -8.14
C ALA A 43 6.06 18.97 -9.58
N PHE A 44 6.81 18.28 -10.45
CA PHE A 44 6.86 18.60 -11.87
C PHE A 44 5.46 18.52 -12.52
N MET A 45 4.72 17.44 -12.28
CA MET A 45 3.34 17.30 -12.79
C MET A 45 2.39 18.34 -12.19
N ALA A 46 2.45 18.57 -10.88
CA ALA A 46 1.63 19.59 -10.22
C ALA A 46 1.92 20.99 -10.78
N GLY A 47 3.19 21.34 -10.98
CA GLY A 47 3.61 22.59 -11.58
C GLY A 47 3.15 22.73 -13.03
N TRP A 48 3.17 21.65 -13.81
CA TRP A 48 2.65 21.65 -15.18
C TRP A 48 1.14 21.92 -15.22
N TYR A 49 0.37 21.26 -14.36
CA TYR A 49 -1.07 21.49 -14.25
C TYR A 49 -1.40 22.92 -13.80
N PHE A 50 -0.64 23.45 -12.84
CA PHE A 50 -0.85 24.78 -12.29
C PHE A 50 -0.44 25.91 -13.25
N LEU A 51 0.76 25.82 -13.85
CA LEU A 51 1.35 26.91 -14.64
C LEU A 51 0.98 26.86 -16.12
N VAL A 52 0.91 25.67 -16.71
CA VAL A 52 0.71 25.50 -18.17
C VAL A 52 -0.75 25.28 -18.49
N LEU A 53 -1.39 24.27 -17.89
CA LEU A 53 -2.81 23.98 -18.13
C LEU A 53 -3.74 24.97 -17.41
N ARG A 54 -3.25 25.63 -16.35
CA ARG A 54 -4.03 26.51 -15.45
C ARG A 54 -5.27 25.84 -14.87
N ASP A 55 -5.23 24.52 -14.74
CA ASP A 55 -6.33 23.72 -14.19
C ASP A 55 -6.10 23.48 -12.69
N THR A 56 -6.38 24.52 -11.92
CA THR A 56 -6.24 24.49 -10.46
C THR A 56 -7.36 23.69 -9.78
N ALA A 57 -8.51 23.55 -10.44
CA ALA A 57 -9.66 22.81 -9.92
C ALA A 57 -9.37 21.31 -9.87
N SER A 58 -8.86 20.73 -10.96
CA SER A 58 -8.47 19.31 -10.98
C SER A 58 -7.35 19.02 -9.98
N LEU A 59 -6.36 19.91 -9.87
CA LEU A 59 -5.27 19.75 -8.91
C LEU A 59 -5.77 19.79 -7.46
N GLY A 60 -6.70 20.70 -7.14
CA GLY A 60 -7.34 20.79 -5.83
C GLY A 60 -8.18 19.55 -5.50
N HIS A 61 -8.91 19.01 -6.47
CA HIS A 61 -9.69 17.79 -6.29
C HIS A 61 -8.78 16.59 -5.96
N VAL A 62 -7.73 16.37 -6.76
CA VAL A 62 -6.75 15.30 -6.51
C VAL A 62 -6.02 15.49 -5.18
N ALA A 63 -5.69 16.73 -4.80
CA ALA A 63 -5.08 17.01 -3.51
C ALA A 63 -6.01 16.64 -2.34
N HIS A 64 -7.31 16.92 -2.47
CA HIS A 64 -8.30 16.53 -1.48
C HIS A 64 -8.39 15.01 -1.35
N GLU A 65 -8.51 14.28 -2.47
CA GLU A 65 -8.52 12.80 -2.48
C GLU A 65 -7.25 12.23 -1.84
N TYR A 66 -6.08 12.79 -2.17
CA TYR A 66 -4.81 12.37 -1.60
C TYR A 66 -4.76 12.59 -0.09
N ILE A 67 -5.20 13.76 0.40
CA ILE A 67 -5.22 14.04 1.85
C ILE A 67 -6.20 13.10 2.57
N SER A 68 -7.40 12.90 2.02
CA SER A 68 -8.38 11.95 2.58
C SER A 68 -7.81 10.53 2.64
N PHE A 69 -7.13 10.09 1.58
CA PHE A 69 -6.48 8.79 1.52
C PHE A 69 -5.35 8.66 2.56
N ILE A 70 -4.47 9.66 2.68
CA ILE A 70 -3.39 9.66 3.67
C ILE A 70 -3.95 9.70 5.10
N ALA A 71 -5.02 10.44 5.36
CA ALA A 71 -5.68 10.46 6.66
C ALA A 71 -6.25 9.08 7.02
N LEU A 72 -6.89 8.38 6.07
CA LEU A 72 -7.38 7.03 6.24
C LEU A 72 -6.23 6.06 6.57
N VAL A 73 -5.22 5.98 5.71
CA VAL A 73 -4.06 5.10 5.93
C VAL A 73 -3.33 5.45 7.23
N GLY A 74 -3.19 6.73 7.55
CA GLY A 74 -2.57 7.21 8.78
C GLY A 74 -3.35 6.79 10.03
N SER A 75 -4.68 6.93 10.02
CA SER A 75 -5.53 6.45 11.12
C SER A 75 -5.42 4.95 11.33
N LEU A 76 -5.43 4.17 10.25
CA LEU A 76 -5.26 2.73 10.29
C LEU A 76 -3.88 2.35 10.84
N PHE A 77 -2.83 3.04 10.40
CA PHE A 77 -1.48 2.85 10.92
C PHE A 77 -1.40 3.10 12.42
N VAL A 78 -1.97 4.21 12.91
CA VAL A 78 -1.96 4.57 14.33
C VAL A 78 -2.74 3.57 15.17
N VAL A 79 -3.95 3.20 14.74
CA VAL A 79 -4.81 2.24 15.45
C VAL A 79 -4.18 0.85 15.46
N SER A 80 -3.79 0.33 14.30
CA SER A 80 -3.18 -1.01 14.18
C SER A 80 -1.82 -1.08 14.85
N GLY A 81 -1.01 -0.02 14.81
CA GLY A 81 0.30 0.05 15.45
C GLY A 81 0.25 0.03 16.98
N GLY A 82 -0.85 0.50 17.58
CA GLY A 82 -1.09 0.46 19.02
C GLY A 82 -1.59 -0.88 19.55
N ILE A 83 -2.09 -1.77 18.68
CA ILE A 83 -2.64 -3.07 19.08
C ILE A 83 -1.52 -4.09 19.18
N HIS A 84 -1.16 -4.46 20.40
CA HIS A 84 -0.17 -5.50 20.65
C HIS A 84 -0.85 -6.84 20.97
N ILE A 85 -0.85 -7.75 20.00
CA ILE A 85 -1.40 -9.10 20.19
C ILE A 85 -0.35 -10.01 20.81
N GLY A 86 -0.60 -10.43 22.05
CA GLY A 86 0.21 -11.42 22.75
C GLY A 86 -0.27 -12.85 22.47
N ILE A 87 0.37 -13.53 21.52
CA ILE A 87 0.10 -14.96 21.26
C ILE A 87 1.08 -15.81 22.07
N LYS A 88 0.53 -16.72 22.89
CA LYS A 88 1.28 -17.75 23.63
C LYS A 88 0.98 -19.10 22.97
N GLY A 89 2.01 -19.79 22.50
CA GLY A 89 1.87 -21.13 21.92
C GLY A 89 3.03 -21.48 21.00
N GLU A 90 3.33 -22.77 20.88
CA GLU A 90 4.25 -23.27 19.86
C GLU A 90 3.53 -23.36 18.51
N ALA A 91 4.16 -22.83 17.45
CA ALA A 91 3.58 -22.89 16.11
C ALA A 91 3.60 -24.31 15.56
N THR A 92 2.42 -24.87 15.27
CA THR A 92 2.26 -26.05 14.41
C THR A 92 1.87 -25.63 12.99
N PRO A 93 2.10 -26.46 11.96
CA PRO A 93 1.70 -26.15 10.59
C PRO A 93 0.21 -25.76 10.47
N LEU A 94 -0.67 -26.46 11.20
CA LEU A 94 -2.10 -26.19 11.20
C LEU A 94 -2.43 -24.83 11.83
N VAL A 95 -1.77 -24.46 12.94
CA VAL A 95 -1.93 -23.14 13.56
C VAL A 95 -1.47 -22.04 12.61
N ASN A 96 -0.39 -22.25 11.86
CA ASN A 96 0.09 -21.29 10.88
C ASN A 96 -0.91 -21.07 9.74
N VAL A 97 -1.50 -22.14 9.21
CA VAL A 97 -2.51 -22.04 8.14
C VAL A 97 -3.76 -21.32 8.64
N ILE A 98 -4.25 -21.66 9.83
CA ILE A 98 -5.40 -20.98 10.45
C ILE A 98 -5.08 -19.50 10.68
N PHE A 99 -3.88 -19.17 11.16
CA PHE A 99 -3.47 -17.80 11.38
C PHE A 99 -3.48 -16.98 10.07
N LEU A 100 -2.96 -17.56 8.97
CA LEU A 100 -2.98 -16.91 7.66
C LEU A 100 -4.40 -16.74 7.12
N LEU A 101 -5.26 -17.75 7.30
CA LEU A 101 -6.67 -17.68 6.93
C LEU A 101 -7.40 -16.56 7.68
N VAL A 102 -7.23 -16.50 9.01
CA VAL A 102 -7.78 -15.45 9.85
C VAL A 102 -7.23 -14.09 9.43
N GLY A 103 -5.94 -13.99 9.16
CA GLY A 103 -5.32 -12.76 8.66
C GLY A 103 -5.91 -12.29 7.33
N ALA A 104 -6.16 -13.20 6.39
CA ALA A 104 -6.80 -12.89 5.12
C ALA A 104 -8.24 -12.38 5.31
N VAL A 105 -9.02 -12.99 6.21
CA VAL A 105 -10.37 -12.52 6.53
C VAL A 105 -10.33 -11.13 7.16
N ILE A 106 -9.45 -10.91 8.15
CA ILE A 106 -9.26 -9.63 8.84
C ILE A 106 -8.84 -8.52 7.86
N ALA A 107 -8.04 -8.84 6.83
CA ALA A 107 -7.61 -7.87 5.81
C ALA A 107 -8.79 -7.24 5.04
N ASN A 108 -9.94 -7.89 4.96
CA ASN A 108 -11.14 -7.31 4.34
C ASN A 108 -11.84 -6.27 5.22
N VAL A 109 -11.56 -6.27 6.53
CA VAL A 109 -12.16 -5.31 7.48
C VAL A 109 -11.21 -4.17 7.79
N PHE A 110 -9.94 -4.50 8.03
CA PHE A 110 -8.92 -3.53 8.41
C PHE A 110 -8.07 -3.04 7.24
N GLY A 111 -8.24 -3.59 6.04
CA GLY A 111 -7.31 -3.39 4.94
C GLY A 111 -6.03 -4.22 5.09
N THR A 112 -5.43 -4.62 3.96
CA THR A 112 -4.18 -5.38 3.87
C THR A 112 -3.05 -4.70 4.64
N THR A 113 -2.93 -3.38 4.53
CA THR A 113 -1.93 -2.58 5.25
C THR A 113 -2.08 -2.69 6.76
N GLY A 114 -3.29 -2.49 7.29
CA GLY A 114 -3.56 -2.52 8.73
C GLY A 114 -3.45 -3.92 9.32
N ALA A 115 -4.03 -4.91 8.63
CA ALA A 115 -3.93 -6.32 9.02
C ALA A 115 -2.48 -6.81 9.02
N ALA A 116 -1.68 -6.45 8.01
CA ALA A 116 -0.27 -6.82 7.95
C ALA A 116 0.53 -6.22 9.10
N MET A 117 0.34 -4.92 9.40
CA MET A 117 1.03 -4.24 10.49
C MET A 117 0.71 -4.85 11.87
N LEU A 118 -0.56 -5.20 12.07
CA LEU A 118 -1.06 -5.77 13.32
C LEU A 118 -0.61 -7.24 13.51
N LEU A 119 -0.58 -8.04 12.42
CA LEU A 119 -0.34 -9.48 12.50
C LEU A 119 1.10 -9.93 12.25
N ILE A 120 1.96 -9.11 11.62
CA ILE A 120 3.33 -9.53 11.29
C ILE A 120 4.18 -9.81 12.54
N ARG A 121 4.03 -8.98 13.58
CA ARG A 121 4.77 -9.14 14.85
C ARG A 121 4.37 -10.43 15.58
N PRO A 122 3.07 -10.72 15.81
CA PRO A 122 2.68 -11.98 16.42
C PRO A 122 3.03 -13.18 15.54
N TRP A 123 2.96 -13.07 14.20
CA TRP A 123 3.38 -14.13 13.28
C TRP A 123 4.83 -14.54 13.46
N ILE A 124 5.75 -13.56 13.48
CA ILE A 124 7.18 -13.80 13.70
C ILE A 124 7.42 -14.36 15.10
N ARG A 125 6.73 -13.83 16.11
CA ARG A 125 6.90 -14.27 17.51
C ARG A 125 6.44 -15.71 17.73
N MET A 126 5.30 -16.09 17.15
CA MET A 126 4.74 -17.44 17.23
C MET A 126 5.68 -18.46 16.56
N ASN A 127 6.32 -18.07 15.45
CA ASN A 127 7.25 -18.91 14.69
C ASN A 127 8.72 -18.72 15.07
N LYS A 128 9.07 -18.00 16.14
CA LYS A 128 10.44 -17.50 16.41
C LYS A 128 11.56 -18.55 16.31
N TYR A 129 11.27 -19.81 16.64
CA TYR A 129 12.25 -20.91 16.62
C TYR A 129 12.46 -21.53 15.23
N ARG A 130 11.52 -21.34 14.30
CA ARG A 130 11.52 -21.96 12.96
C ARG A 130 11.22 -20.95 11.83
N VAL A 131 11.22 -19.65 12.14
CA VAL A 131 10.88 -18.62 11.16
C VAL A 131 11.91 -18.61 10.05
N THR A 132 11.43 -18.70 8.82
CA THR A 132 12.23 -18.62 7.61
C THR A 132 11.62 -17.61 6.65
N THR A 133 12.38 -17.21 5.64
CA THR A 133 11.92 -16.27 4.60
C THR A 133 10.57 -16.69 4.00
N HIS A 134 10.35 -17.99 3.79
CA HIS A 134 9.09 -18.52 3.27
C HIS A 134 7.88 -18.14 4.14
N HIS A 135 7.98 -18.20 5.46
CA HIS A 135 6.88 -17.82 6.36
C HIS A 135 6.50 -16.35 6.19
N ILE A 136 7.49 -15.47 6.00
CA ILE A 136 7.25 -14.04 5.79
C ILE A 136 6.66 -13.80 4.40
N VAL A 137 7.19 -14.46 3.36
CA VAL A 137 6.67 -14.35 1.99
C VAL A 137 5.22 -14.82 1.88
N PHE A 138 4.88 -15.98 2.46
CA PHE A 138 3.49 -16.45 2.49
C PHE A 138 2.56 -15.49 3.23
N PHE A 139 3.01 -14.92 4.34
CA PHE A 139 2.25 -13.89 5.04
C PHE A 139 2.02 -12.66 4.16
N ILE A 140 3.05 -12.18 3.46
CA ILE A 140 2.95 -11.03 2.55
C ILE A 140 1.96 -11.32 1.42
N PHE A 141 2.03 -12.49 0.79
CA PHE A 141 1.13 -12.83 -0.31
C PHE A 141 -0.31 -13.00 0.16
N ILE A 142 -0.54 -13.75 1.24
CA ILE A 142 -1.90 -14.09 1.67
C ILE A 142 -2.57 -12.92 2.40
N VAL A 143 -1.89 -12.32 3.38
CA VAL A 143 -2.50 -11.30 4.25
C VAL A 143 -2.28 -9.89 3.71
N ALA A 144 -1.08 -9.57 3.24
CA ALA A 144 -0.71 -8.21 2.85
C ALA A 144 -0.98 -7.85 1.39
N ASN A 145 -1.38 -8.82 0.55
CA ASN A 145 -1.74 -8.58 -0.86
C ASN A 145 -3.13 -9.13 -1.17
N VAL A 146 -3.30 -10.45 -1.16
CA VAL A 146 -4.53 -11.09 -1.65
C VAL A 146 -5.70 -10.92 -0.68
N GLY A 147 -5.42 -10.84 0.62
CA GLY A 147 -6.44 -10.90 1.67
C GLY A 147 -7.53 -9.84 1.59
N GLY A 148 -7.22 -8.62 1.13
CA GLY A 148 -8.19 -7.51 1.05
C GLY A 148 -8.99 -7.44 -0.25
N GLY A 149 -8.96 -8.47 -1.10
CA GLY A 149 -9.61 -8.42 -2.40
C GLY A 149 -11.15 -8.48 -2.38
N LEU A 150 -11.78 -8.75 -1.22
CA LEU A 150 -13.23 -8.92 -1.14
C LEU A 150 -13.97 -7.64 -0.77
N THR A 151 -13.29 -6.56 -0.39
CA THR A 151 -13.95 -5.30 -0.01
C THR A 151 -13.25 -4.06 -0.58
N PRO A 152 -13.99 -2.96 -0.82
CA PRO A 152 -13.40 -1.72 -1.29
C PRO A 152 -12.48 -1.08 -0.24
N ILE A 153 -12.59 -1.46 1.02
CA ILE A 153 -11.70 -1.00 2.11
C ILE A 153 -10.42 -1.87 2.18
N GLY A 154 -10.46 -3.05 1.55
CA GLY A 154 -9.47 -4.09 1.75
C GLY A 154 -8.08 -3.76 1.20
N ASP A 155 -7.96 -2.95 0.15
CA ASP A 155 -6.67 -2.40 -0.26
C ASP A 155 -6.80 -0.96 -0.81
N PRO A 156 -5.69 -0.19 -0.85
CA PRO A 156 -5.70 1.17 -1.37
C PRO A 156 -6.21 1.33 -2.82
N PRO A 157 -5.83 0.48 -3.78
CA PRO A 157 -6.34 0.60 -5.15
C PRO A 157 -7.83 0.34 -5.28
N LEU A 158 -8.39 -0.66 -4.57
CA LEU A 158 -9.83 -0.94 -4.59
C LEU A 158 -10.61 0.20 -3.95
N PHE A 159 -10.07 0.85 -2.91
CA PHE A 159 -10.69 2.03 -2.30
C PHE A 159 -10.73 3.21 -3.27
N LEU A 160 -9.63 3.49 -3.97
CA LEU A 160 -9.59 4.51 -5.02
C LEU A 160 -10.57 4.20 -6.16
N GLY A 161 -10.64 2.93 -6.60
CA GLY A 161 -11.62 2.48 -7.59
C GLY A 161 -13.06 2.71 -7.13
N TYR A 162 -13.36 2.41 -5.86
CA TYR A 162 -14.68 2.66 -5.28
C TYR A 162 -15.04 4.14 -5.25
N LEU A 163 -14.10 5.03 -4.86
CA LEU A 163 -14.31 6.48 -4.92
C LEU A 163 -14.56 6.98 -6.35
N GLN A 164 -13.97 6.32 -7.34
CA GLN A 164 -14.19 6.58 -8.77
C GLN A 164 -15.47 5.94 -9.33
N GLY A 165 -16.29 5.31 -8.49
CA GLY A 165 -17.58 4.74 -8.87
C GLY A 165 -17.51 3.33 -9.47
N VAL A 166 -16.40 2.61 -9.30
CA VAL A 166 -16.34 1.18 -9.66
C VAL A 166 -17.30 0.41 -8.74
N PRO A 167 -18.25 -0.35 -9.30
CA PRO A 167 -19.21 -1.09 -8.50
C PRO A 167 -18.52 -2.22 -7.74
N PHE A 168 -18.64 -2.20 -6.42
CA PHE A 168 -18.36 -3.32 -5.55
C PHE A 168 -19.72 -3.82 -5.08
N TRP A 169 -20.20 -4.88 -5.75
CA TRP A 169 -21.49 -5.59 -5.59
C TRP A 169 -22.79 -4.75 -5.66
#